data_AF-A0A942C0X7-F1
#
_entry.id   AF-A0A942C0X7-F1
#
_cell.length_a   1.000
_cell.length_b   1.000
_cell.length_c   1.000
_cell.angle_alpha   90.00
_cell.angle_beta   90.00
_cell.angle_gamma   90.00
#
_symmetry.space_group_name_H-M   'P 1'
#
loop_
_entity.id
_entity.type
_entity.pdbx_description
1 polymer ?
#
loop_
_entity_poly.entity_id
_entity_poly.type
_entity_poly.pdbx_seq_one_letter_code
_entity_poly.pdbx_strand_id
1 'polypeptide(L)'
;MLIFAPLATDAGSFEDYARKMYPEYARLNLPTWIIGPALGSGPLMDRPAEMLPIWPTRAPIARQRPAEFNALLDQLIARHCGAG
;
A
#
# COMPACT_ATOMS: atom_id res chain seq x y z
N MET A 1 -3.97 6.29 2.89
CA MET A 1 -4.84 5.19 3.37
C MET A 1 -4.17 3.86 3.06
N LEU A 2 -4.26 2.90 3.98
CA LEU A 2 -3.74 1.54 3.76
C LEU A 2 -4.91 0.57 3.69
N ILE A 3 -5.00 -0.19 2.60
CA ILE A 3 -6.03 -1.21 2.39
C ILE A 3 -5.36 -2.58 2.54
N PHE A 4 -5.66 -3.30 3.61
CA PHE A 4 -5.15 -4.65 3.83
C PHE A 4 -6.03 -5.66 3.09
N ALA A 5 -5.44 -6.38 2.14
CA ALA A 5 -6.08 -7.33 1.25
C ALA A 5 -5.42 -8.71 1.40
N PRO A 6 -5.65 -9.44 2.50
CA PRO A 6 -4.96 -10.71 2.78
C PRO A 6 -5.25 -11.82 1.76
N LEU A 7 -6.27 -11.65 0.92
CA LEU A 7 -6.65 -12.57 -0.15
C LEU A 7 -6.17 -12.12 -1.54
N ALA A 8 -5.50 -10.97 -1.66
CA ALA A 8 -5.01 -10.49 -2.95
C ALA A 8 -3.65 -11.12 -3.28
N THR A 9 -3.66 -12.22 -4.03
CA THR A 9 -2.46 -12.98 -4.40
C THR A 9 -2.04 -12.81 -5.87
N ASP A 10 -2.79 -12.06 -6.66
CA ASP A 10 -2.52 -11.80 -8.07
C ASP A 10 -3.04 -10.42 -8.51
N ALA A 11 -2.58 -9.93 -9.66
CA ALA A 11 -2.94 -8.60 -10.14
C ALA A 11 -4.46 -8.36 -10.31
N GLY A 12 -5.24 -9.40 -10.65
CA GLY A 12 -6.69 -9.30 -10.80
C GLY A 12 -7.37 -9.08 -9.45
N SER A 13 -6.96 -9.83 -8.43
CA SER A 13 -7.46 -9.66 -7.06
C SER A 13 -7.10 -8.28 -6.48
N PHE A 14 -5.90 -7.76 -6.74
CA PHE A 14 -5.55 -6.38 -6.37
C PHE A 14 -6.46 -5.34 -7.05
N GLU A 15 -6.76 -5.52 -8.33
CA GLU A 15 -7.66 -4.62 -9.07
C GLU A 15 -9.09 -4.68 -8.54
N ASP A 16 -9.57 -5.85 -8.12
CA ASP A 16 -10.88 -5.99 -7.49
C ASP A 16 -10.98 -5.19 -6.19
N TYR A 17 -9.95 -5.21 -5.34
CA TYR A 17 -9.89 -4.36 -4.16
C TYR A 17 -9.82 -2.87 -4.53
N ALA A 18 -9.03 -2.50 -5.55
CA ALA A 18 -8.91 -1.12 -6.01
C ALA A 18 -10.25 -0.56 -6.49
N ARG A 19 -10.99 -1.34 -7.27
CA ARG A 19 -12.32 -0.98 -7.77
C ARG A 19 -13.35 -0.85 -6.65
N LYS A 20 -13.37 -1.82 -5.72
CA LYS A 20 -14.30 -1.80 -4.57
C LYS A 20 -14.07 -0.60 -3.66
N MET A 21 -12.82 -0.20 -3.48
CA MET A 21 -12.44 0.89 -2.56
C MET A 21 -12.39 2.28 -3.22
N TYR A 22 -12.58 2.37 -4.54
CA TYR A 22 -12.50 3.64 -5.30
C TYR A 22 -13.31 4.79 -4.68
N PRO A 23 -14.58 4.61 -4.30
CA PRO A 23 -15.36 5.69 -3.70
C PRO A 23 -14.73 6.27 -2.43
N GLU A 24 -14.02 5.44 -1.64
CA GLU A 24 -13.43 5.87 -0.37
C GLU A 24 -12.12 6.64 -0.58
N TYR A 25 -11.16 6.08 -1.33
CA TYR A 25 -9.88 6.77 -1.49
C TYR A 25 -9.96 7.99 -2.40
N ALA A 26 -10.87 8.02 -3.38
CA ALA A 26 -11.10 9.20 -4.20
C ALA A 26 -11.70 10.35 -3.37
N ARG A 27 -12.63 10.03 -2.45
CA ARG A 27 -13.25 11.01 -1.56
C ARG A 27 -12.25 11.57 -0.54
N LEU A 28 -11.43 10.71 0.06
CA LEU A 28 -10.43 11.13 1.05
C LEU A 28 -9.23 11.84 0.42
N ASN A 29 -8.96 11.57 -0.87
CA ASN A 29 -7.84 12.13 -1.63
C ASN A 29 -6.49 11.96 -0.91
N LEU A 30 -6.26 10.78 -0.32
CA LEU A 30 -5.01 10.45 0.37
C LEU A 30 -4.17 9.49 -0.48
N PRO A 31 -2.83 9.58 -0.43
CA PRO A 31 -1.97 8.55 -0.98
C PRO A 31 -2.39 7.16 -0.48
N THR A 32 -2.66 6.23 -1.40
CA THR A 32 -3.29 4.96 -1.05
C THR A 32 -2.57 3.77 -1.64
N TRP A 33 -2.39 2.74 -0.80
CA TRP A 33 -1.81 1.47 -1.16
C TRP A 33 -2.76 0.32 -0.80
N ILE A 34 -2.79 -0.69 -1.64
CA ILE A 34 -3.35 -2.01 -1.34
C ILE A 34 -2.18 -2.92 -0.98
N ILE A 35 -2.28 -3.61 0.15
CA ILE A 35 -1.23 -4.47 0.70
C ILE A 35 -1.76 -5.91 0.71
N GLY A 36 -1.11 -6.77 -0.06
CA GLY A 36 -1.40 -8.20 -0.12
C GLY A 36 -0.95 -8.96 1.13
N PRO A 37 -1.05 -10.30 1.13
CA PRO A 37 -0.58 -11.11 2.24
C PRO A 37 0.95 -11.02 2.41
N ALA A 38 1.40 -11.24 3.64
CA ALA A 38 2.82 -11.39 3.94
C ALA A 38 3.36 -12.67 3.29
N LEU A 39 4.53 -12.56 2.67
CA LEU A 39 5.19 -13.61 1.90
C LEU A 39 6.38 -14.18 2.69
N GLY A 40 6.60 -15.49 2.56
CA GLY A 40 7.72 -16.18 3.19
C GLY A 40 7.51 -16.54 4.67
N SER A 41 8.58 -17.00 5.30
CA SER A 41 8.64 -17.46 6.69
C SER A 41 9.43 -16.46 7.57
N GLY A 42 9.39 -16.65 8.89
CA GLY A 42 10.05 -15.76 9.86
C GLY A 42 9.11 -14.77 10.56
N PRO A 43 9.62 -13.76 11.29
CA PRO A 43 8.79 -12.78 11.99
C PRO A 43 7.97 -11.93 11.02
N LEU A 44 6.70 -11.66 11.35
CA LEU A 44 5.80 -10.90 10.47
C LEU A 44 6.34 -9.52 10.10
N MET A 45 7.08 -8.88 11.02
CA MET A 45 7.67 -7.55 10.83
C MET A 45 8.77 -7.51 9.75
N ASP A 46 9.30 -8.66 9.37
CA ASP A 46 10.37 -8.78 8.36
C ASP A 46 9.85 -9.32 7.02
N ARG A 47 8.64 -9.89 7.01
CA ARG A 47 8.09 -10.54 5.82
C ARG A 47 7.68 -9.50 4.79
N PRO A 48 8.13 -9.60 3.54
CA PRO A 48 7.67 -8.73 2.48
C PRO A 48 6.21 -8.97 2.14
N ALA A 49 5.55 -7.98 1.57
CA ALA A 49 4.24 -8.12 0.95
C ALA A 49 4.28 -7.52 -0.45
N GLU A 50 3.37 -7.96 -1.32
CA GLU A 50 3.09 -7.25 -2.56
C GLU A 50 2.21 -6.04 -2.27
N MET A 51 2.61 -4.88 -2.77
CA MET A 51 1.94 -3.61 -2.53
C MET A 51 1.65 -2.93 -3.85
N LEU A 52 0.42 -2.45 -4.01
CA LEU A 52 -0.02 -1.68 -5.17
C LEU A 52 -0.30 -0.24 -4.75
N PRO A 53 0.54 0.74 -5.15
CA PRO A 53 0.19 2.15 -5.06
C PRO A 53 -0.92 2.46 -6.07
N ILE A 54 -2.07 2.92 -5.58
CA ILE A 54 -3.27 3.12 -6.42
C ILE A 54 -3.72 4.59 -6.53
N TRP A 55 -3.34 5.46 -5.60
CA TRP A 55 -3.76 6.86 -5.58
C TRP A 55 -2.66 7.77 -5.01
N PRO A 56 -2.48 9.02 -5.50
CA PRO A 56 -3.18 9.64 -6.63
C PRO A 56 -2.68 9.15 -8.00
N THR A 57 -1.48 8.55 -8.05
CA THR A 57 -0.91 7.97 -9.25
C THR A 57 -0.78 6.48 -9.05
N ARG A 58 -1.36 5.70 -9.97
CA ARG A 58 -1.21 4.25 -9.99
C ARG A 58 0.20 3.89 -10.43
N ALA A 59 0.83 2.97 -9.70
CA ALA A 59 2.14 2.41 -10.05
C ALA A 59 2.05 0.87 -10.14
N PRO A 60 3.06 0.18 -10.69
CA PRO A 60 3.10 -1.28 -10.70
C PRO A 60 3.10 -1.88 -9.28
N ILE A 61 2.65 -3.13 -9.17
CA ILE A 61 2.79 -3.92 -7.94
C ILE A 61 4.29 -4.10 -7.66
N ALA A 62 4.70 -3.78 -6.45
CA ALA A 62 6.07 -3.96 -5.98
C ALA A 62 6.08 -4.80 -4.71
N ARG A 63 7.10 -5.65 -4.58
CA ARG A 63 7.34 -6.38 -3.33
C ARG A 63 8.18 -5.52 -2.40
N GLN A 64 7.66 -5.25 -1.21
CA GLN A 64 8.33 -4.38 -0.22
C GLN A 64 8.27 -5.00 1.17
N ARG A 65 9.33 -4.77 1.96
CA ARG A 65 9.35 -5.09 3.39
C ARG A 65 8.75 -3.97 4.23
N PRO A 66 8.24 -4.25 5.44
CA PRO A 66 7.71 -3.22 6.33
C PRO A 66 8.68 -2.08 6.60
N ALA A 67 9.98 -2.36 6.78
CA ALA A 67 10.99 -1.33 7.01
C ALA A 67 11.15 -0.36 5.81
N GLU A 68 11.11 -0.88 4.58
CA GLU A 68 11.23 -0.08 3.36
C GLU A 68 9.98 0.80 3.18
N PHE A 69 8.81 0.22 3.40
CA PHE A 69 7.54 0.94 3.28
C PHE A 69 7.38 2.00 4.39
N ASN A 70 7.75 1.69 5.63
CA ASN A 70 7.69 2.66 6.73
C ASN A 70 8.62 3.85 6.49
N ALA A 71 9.83 3.63 5.97
CA ALA A 71 10.73 4.72 5.60
C ALA A 71 10.12 5.64 4.51
N LEU A 72 9.36 5.08 3.56
CA LEU A 72 8.60 5.88 2.58
C LEU A 72 7.48 6.69 3.26
N LEU A 73 6.73 6.08 4.19
CA LEU A 73 5.69 6.78 4.93
C LEU A 73 6.26 7.94 5.76
N ASP A 74 7.38 7.72 6.43
CA ASP A 74 8.06 8.74 7.22
C ASP A 74 8.46 9.95 6.36
N GLN A 75 8.96 9.71 5.14
CA GLN A 75 9.27 10.78 4.19
C GLN A 75 8.04 11.57 3.75
N LEU A 76 6.92 10.87 3.48
CA LEU A 76 5.66 11.52 3.09
C LEU A 76 5.11 12.37 4.24
N ILE A 77 5.14 11.85 5.46
CA ILE A 77 4.71 12.56 6.67
C ILE A 77 5.61 13.78 6.92
N ALA A 78 6.93 13.61 6.84
CA ALA A 78 7.88 14.69 7.03
C ALA A 78 7.69 15.83 6.01
N ARG A 79 7.41 15.51 4.74
CA ARG A 79 7.12 16.52 3.70
C ARG A 79 5.80 17.25 3.94
N HIS A 80 4.81 16.56 4.48
CA HIS A 80 3.54 17.19 4.86
C HIS A 80 3.73 18.15 6.05
N CYS A 81 4.45 17.72 7.09
CA CYS A 81 4.62 18.49 8.32
C CYS A 81 5.72 19.57 8.22
N GLY A 82 6.70 19.42 7.33
CA GLY A 82 7.83 20.35 7.13
C GLY A 82 7.57 21.45 6.10
N ALA A 83 6.37 21.51 5.51
CA ALA A 83 5.94 22.59 4.63
C ALA A 83 5.27 23.77 5.37
N GLY A 84 5.54 23.92 6.67
CA GLY A 84 5.06 24.99 7.54
C GLY A 84 6.01 26.17 7.63
#